data_AF-A0A537ST52-F1
#
_entry.id   AF-A0A537ST52-F1
#
_cell.length_a   1.000
_cell.length_b   1.000
_cell.length_c   1.000
_cell.angle_alpha   90.00
_cell.angle_beta   90.00
_cell.angle_gamma   90.00
#
_symmetry.space_group_name_H-M   'P 1'
#
loop_
_entity.id
_entity.type
_entity.pdbx_description
1 polymer ?
#
loop_
_entity_poly.entity_id
_entity_poly.type
_entity_poly.pdbx_seq_one_letter_code
_entity_poly.pdbx_strand_id
1 'polypeptide(L)'
;QPILARERVRYVGEPVAVVFATDPYVAEDAAELVATEIEDLPIVLDASAAPGEFEPGRSTEPAIVEKSYGDVAAAFRNAPVIVELDLAVGRHSGVPLETRGAIASYDAARDLLELY
;
A
#
# COMPACT_ATOMS: atom_id res chain seq x y z
N GLN A 1 -7.10 -3.10 5.19
CA GLN A 1 -6.98 -3.55 3.79
C GLN A 1 -7.54 -4.96 3.69
N PRO A 2 -8.43 -5.26 2.74
CA PRO A 2 -8.95 -6.61 2.56
C PRO A 2 -7.90 -7.54 1.93
N ILE A 3 -8.08 -8.86 2.07
CA ILE A 3 -7.18 -9.87 1.46
C ILE A 3 -7.28 -9.83 -0.07
N LEU A 4 -8.52 -9.83 -0.57
CA LEU A 4 -8.86 -9.57 -1.96
C LEU A 4 -9.69 -8.31 -2.02
N ALA A 5 -9.44 -7.46 -3.03
CA ALA A 5 -10.19 -6.24 -3.27
C ALA A 5 -11.69 -6.52 -3.31
N ARG A 6 -12.47 -5.63 -2.71
CA ARG A 6 -13.93 -5.66 -2.73
C ARG A 6 -14.43 -4.31 -3.18
N GLU A 7 -15.40 -4.32 -4.09
CA GLU A 7 -16.09 -3.14 -4.64
C GLU A 7 -15.22 -2.18 -5.47
N ARG A 8 -13.93 -2.04 -5.14
CA ARG A 8 -12.96 -1.17 -5.81
C ARG A 8 -11.53 -1.69 -5.66
N VAL A 9 -10.70 -1.35 -6.64
CA VAL A 9 -9.24 -1.46 -6.59
C VAL A 9 -8.62 -0.08 -6.37
N ARG A 10 -7.49 -0.03 -5.68
CA ARG A 10 -6.84 1.20 -5.17
C ARG A 10 -5.47 1.44 -5.77
N TYR A 11 -4.80 0.40 -6.24
CA TYR A 11 -3.47 0.50 -6.84
C TYR A 11 -3.22 -0.66 -7.81
N VAL A 12 -2.30 -0.43 -8.74
CA VAL A 12 -1.84 -1.47 -9.68
C VAL A 12 -1.13 -2.58 -8.91
N GLY A 13 -1.68 -3.80 -8.98
CA GLY A 13 -1.19 -4.96 -8.22
C GLY A 13 -1.95 -5.26 -6.93
N GLU A 14 -3.08 -4.60 -6.66
CA GLU A 14 -3.97 -5.03 -5.57
C GLU A 14 -4.61 -6.39 -5.93
N PRO A 15 -4.52 -7.43 -5.06
CA PRO A 15 -5.07 -8.74 -5.37
C PRO A 15 -6.59 -8.72 -5.52
N VAL A 16 -7.11 -9.30 -6.61
CA VAL A 16 -8.57 -9.39 -6.88
C VAL A 16 -9.08 -10.85 -6.85
N ALA A 17 -8.22 -11.82 -7.13
CA ALA A 17 -8.54 -13.24 -7.15
C ALA A 17 -7.32 -14.08 -6.74
N VAL A 18 -7.56 -15.36 -6.42
CA VAL A 18 -6.53 -16.39 -6.21
C VAL A 18 -6.89 -17.61 -7.04
N VAL A 19 -5.91 -18.18 -7.73
CA VAL A 19 -6.04 -19.41 -8.51
C VAL A 19 -5.33 -20.54 -7.78
N PHE A 20 -5.99 -21.69 -7.70
CA PHE A 20 -5.43 -22.92 -7.12
C PHE A 20 -5.38 -24.00 -8.20
N ALA A 21 -4.22 -24.63 -8.35
CA ALA A 21 -4.04 -25.79 -9.22
C ALA A 21 -3.08 -26.79 -8.56
N THR A 22 -3.06 -28.02 -9.07
CA THR A 22 -2.13 -29.07 -8.61
C THR A 22 -0.75 -28.99 -9.25
N ASP A 23 -0.57 -28.08 -10.21
CA ASP A 23 0.67 -27.83 -10.92
C ASP A 23 0.89 -26.30 -11.02
N PRO A 24 2.10 -25.80 -10.73
CA PRO A 24 2.37 -24.36 -10.70
C PRO A 24 2.25 -23.69 -12.08
N TYR A 25 2.61 -24.38 -13.16
CA TYR A 25 2.50 -23.81 -14.53
C TYR A 25 1.03 -23.66 -14.91
N VAL A 26 0.20 -24.65 -14.57
CA VAL A 26 -1.25 -24.56 -14.79
C VAL A 26 -1.87 -23.42 -13.98
N ALA A 27 -1.41 -23.19 -12.74
CA ALA A 27 -1.90 -22.08 -11.93
C ALA A 27 -1.58 -20.71 -12.56
N GLU A 28 -0.37 -20.56 -13.11
CA GLU A 28 0.08 -19.35 -13.80
C GLU A 28 -0.74 -19.09 -15.08
N ASP A 29 -0.85 -20.09 -15.96
CA ASP A 29 -1.65 -20.00 -17.19
C ASP A 29 -3.12 -19.67 -16.89
N ALA A 30 -3.70 -20.31 -15.86
CA ALA A 30 -5.08 -20.06 -15.46
C ALA A 30 -5.28 -18.67 -14.85
N ALA A 31 -4.26 -18.11 -14.18
CA ALA A 31 -4.32 -16.75 -13.66
C ALA A 31 -4.34 -15.71 -14.79
N GLU A 32 -3.67 -15.95 -15.92
CA GLU A 32 -3.73 -15.06 -17.08
C GLU A 32 -5.12 -14.99 -17.73
N LEU A 33 -5.94 -16.02 -17.54
CA LEU A 33 -7.33 -16.06 -18.02
C LEU A 33 -8.30 -15.29 -17.13
N VAL A 34 -7.89 -14.88 -15.92
CA VAL A 34 -8.73 -14.10 -15.01
C VAL A 34 -8.76 -12.65 -15.48
N ALA A 35 -9.92 -12.23 -16.01
CA ALA A 35 -10.19 -10.84 -16.38
C ALA A 35 -11.15 -10.19 -15.38
N THR A 36 -10.99 -8.88 -15.19
CA THR A 36 -11.92 -8.05 -14.40
C THR A 36 -12.31 -6.82 -15.21
N GLU A 37 -13.58 -6.46 -15.17
CA GLU A 37 -14.07 -5.19 -15.70
C GLU A 37 -14.02 -4.16 -14.58
N ILE A 38 -13.23 -3.11 -14.76
CA ILE A 38 -13.02 -2.06 -13.77
C ILE A 38 -13.44 -0.73 -14.41
N GLU A 39 -14.32 -0.01 -13.74
CA GLU A 39 -14.62 1.38 -14.06
C GLU A 39 -13.51 2.28 -13.49
N ASP A 40 -12.95 3.14 -14.34
CA ASP A 40 -11.91 4.07 -13.92
C ASP A 40 -12.46 5.08 -12.90
N LEU A 41 -11.75 5.20 -11.79
CA LEU A 41 -12.01 6.21 -10.76
C LEU A 41 -10.93 7.30 -10.80
N PRO A 42 -11.22 8.52 -10.33
CA PRO A 42 -10.21 9.55 -10.14
C PRO A 42 -9.06 9.03 -9.26
N ILE A 43 -7.82 9.25 -9.69
CA ILE A 43 -6.61 8.77 -9.00
C ILE A 43 -5.83 9.92 -8.36
N VAL A 44 -5.13 9.61 -7.28
CA VAL A 44 -4.14 10.50 -6.64
C VAL A 44 -2.80 9.79 -6.62
N LEU A 45 -1.83 10.30 -7.38
CA LEU A 45 -0.47 9.73 -7.50
C LEU A 45 0.60 10.56 -6.78
N ASP A 46 0.32 11.83 -6.53
CA ASP A 46 1.23 12.77 -5.88
C ASP A 46 0.87 12.91 -4.40
N ALA A 47 1.81 12.59 -3.52
CA ALA A 47 1.62 12.67 -2.07
C ALA A 47 1.48 14.12 -1.57
N SER A 48 1.87 15.11 -2.37
CA SER A 48 1.72 16.54 -2.07
C SER A 48 0.43 17.16 -2.63
N ALA A 49 -0.35 16.40 -3.42
CA ALA A 49 -1.66 16.84 -3.87
C ALA A 49 -2.60 17.05 -2.69
N ALA A 50 -3.59 17.93 -2.88
CA ALA A 50 -4.61 18.17 -1.86
C ALA A 50 -5.29 16.85 -1.46
N PRO A 51 -5.50 16.60 -0.14
CA PRO A 51 -6.18 15.38 0.30
C PRO A 51 -7.57 15.24 -0.33
N GLY A 52 -7.84 14.05 -0.87
CA GLY A 52 -9.12 13.65 -1.41
C GLY A 52 -9.89 12.73 -0.47
N GLU A 53 -10.95 12.12 -1.00
CA GLU A 53 -11.66 11.04 -0.33
C GLU A 53 -11.02 9.69 -0.68
N PHE A 54 -10.67 8.90 0.35
CA PHE A 54 -10.15 7.54 0.19
C PHE A 54 -11.29 6.51 0.21
N GLU A 55 -12.19 6.65 1.18
CA GLU A 55 -13.43 5.86 1.34
C GLU A 55 -14.50 6.75 1.98
N PRO A 56 -15.80 6.37 1.95
CA PRO A 56 -16.84 7.15 2.63
C PRO A 56 -16.44 7.49 4.08
N GLY A 57 -16.26 8.79 4.34
CA GLY A 57 -15.85 9.30 5.65
C GLY A 57 -14.37 9.14 6.00
N ARG A 58 -13.49 8.81 5.04
CA ARG A 58 -12.04 8.64 5.22
C ARG A 58 -11.27 9.45 4.18
N SER A 59 -10.35 10.28 4.64
CA SER A 59 -9.46 11.07 3.76
C SER A 59 -8.29 10.24 3.23
N THR A 60 -7.70 10.67 2.10
CA THR A 60 -6.40 10.18 1.62
C THR A 60 -5.23 10.65 2.48
N GLU A 61 -5.43 11.62 3.39
CA GLU A 61 -4.45 11.99 4.41
C GLU A 61 -4.63 11.07 5.64
N PRO A 62 -3.74 10.08 5.85
CA PRO A 62 -3.95 9.10 6.91
C PRO A 62 -3.64 9.65 8.32
N ALA A 63 -2.80 10.68 8.40
CA ALA A 63 -2.37 11.29 9.66
C ALA A 63 -1.75 12.68 9.43
N ILE A 64 -2.00 13.58 10.38
CA ILE A 64 -1.26 14.84 10.54
C ILE A 64 -0.35 14.69 11.75
N VAL A 65 0.94 14.98 11.58
CA VAL A 65 1.93 14.91 12.66
C VAL A 65 2.51 16.30 12.89
N GLU A 66 2.08 16.95 13.96
CA GLU A 66 2.63 18.24 14.40
C GLU A 66 3.61 18.02 15.54
N LYS A 67 4.81 18.61 15.43
CA LYS A 67 5.85 18.54 16.47
C LYS A 67 6.52 19.91 16.61
N SER A 68 6.74 20.33 17.84
CA SER A 68 7.48 21.54 18.18
C SER A 68 8.27 21.32 19.46
N TYR A 69 9.40 22.01 19.61
CA TYR A 69 10.24 21.96 20.80
C TYR A 69 10.84 23.34 21.07
N GLY A 70 10.59 23.87 22.26
CA GLY A 70 11.00 25.23 22.64
C GLY A 70 10.17 26.33 21.96
N ASP A 71 10.70 27.56 21.94
CA ASP A 71 10.08 28.72 21.27
C ASP A 71 10.66 28.86 19.85
N VAL A 72 10.08 28.11 18.91
CA VAL A 72 10.43 28.12 17.49
C VAL A 72 10.29 29.54 16.90
N ALA A 73 9.26 30.29 17.29
CA ALA A 73 9.03 31.62 16.77
C ALA A 73 10.15 32.61 17.19
N ALA A 74 10.63 32.53 18.44
CA ALA A 74 11.77 33.32 18.89
C ALA A 74 13.07 32.91 18.18
N ALA A 75 13.27 31.62 17.93
CA ALA A 75 14.44 31.14 17.19
C ALA A 75 14.50 31.74 15.77
N PHE A 76 13.38 31.72 15.04
CA PHE A 76 13.31 32.33 13.70
C PHE A 76 13.49 33.86 13.73
N ARG A 77 12.87 34.57 14.69
CA ARG A 77 13.02 36.03 14.80
C ARG A 77 14.46 36.49 15.04
N ASN A 78 15.26 35.69 15.74
CA ASN A 78 16.62 36.05 16.14
C ASN A 78 17.70 35.44 15.22
N ALA A 79 17.32 34.65 14.21
CA ALA A 79 18.26 33.97 13.33
C ALA A 79 18.97 35.00 12.43
N PRO A 80 20.32 34.99 12.36
CA PRO A 80 21.06 35.89 11.46
C PRO A 80 20.88 35.52 9.98
N VAL A 81 20.59 34.25 9.70
CA VAL A 81 20.31 33.71 8.36
C VAL A 81 19.23 32.62 8.50
N ILE A 82 18.29 32.60 7.56
CA ILE A 82 17.29 31.55 7.38
C ILE A 82 17.51 30.93 6.01
N VAL A 83 17.53 29.59 5.95
CA VAL A 83 17.64 28.83 4.70
C VAL A 83 16.43 27.91 4.60
N GLU A 84 15.81 27.90 3.42
CA GLU A 84 14.66 27.08 3.08
C GLU A 84 15.02 26.20 1.88
N LEU A 85 14.63 24.93 1.91
CA LEU A 85 14.85 23.98 0.84
C LEU A 85 13.60 23.12 0.63
N ASP A 86 13.22 22.94 -0.63
CA ASP A 86 12.28 21.90 -1.05
C ASP A 86 13.07 20.64 -1.42
N LEU A 87 12.83 19.55 -0.69
CA LEU A 87 13.55 18.29 -0.86
C LEU A 87 12.57 17.15 -1.15
N ALA A 88 12.97 16.24 -2.04
CA ALA A 88 12.24 15.02 -2.34
C ALA A 88 13.17 13.81 -2.23
N VAL A 89 12.65 12.71 -1.69
CA VAL A 89 13.35 11.43 -1.62
C VAL A 89 12.61 10.44 -2.51
N GLY A 90 13.34 9.80 -3.43
CA GLY A 90 12.77 8.79 -4.31
C GLY A 90 12.25 7.59 -3.53
N ARG A 91 11.17 6.98 -4.03
CA ARG A 91 10.65 5.73 -3.48
C ARG A 91 11.67 4.61 -3.68
N HIS A 92 11.96 3.87 -2.61
CA HIS A 92 12.84 2.70 -2.64
C HIS A 92 12.11 1.49 -2.04
N SER A 93 12.46 0.29 -2.48
CA SER A 93 11.93 -0.97 -1.94
C SER A 93 13.08 -1.74 -1.27
N GLY A 94 12.77 -2.77 -0.47
CA GLY A 94 13.81 -3.57 0.18
C GLY A 94 14.65 -4.43 -0.78
N VAL A 95 14.12 -4.72 -1.98
CA VAL A 95 14.74 -5.58 -3.02
C VAL A 95 15.46 -6.83 -2.46
N PRO A 96 14.81 -7.66 -1.62
CA PRO A 96 15.42 -8.89 -1.14
C PRO A 96 15.67 -9.87 -2.30
N LEU A 97 16.74 -10.66 -2.20
CA LEU A 97 17.02 -11.73 -3.17
C LEU A 97 16.02 -12.88 -3.06
N GLU A 98 15.55 -13.17 -1.84
CA GLU A 98 14.46 -14.12 -1.60
C GLU A 98 13.12 -13.46 -1.88
N THR A 99 12.32 -14.06 -2.77
CA THR A 99 10.97 -13.58 -3.09
C THR A 99 9.98 -13.95 -1.99
N ARG A 100 8.85 -13.24 -1.94
CA ARG A 100 7.78 -13.57 -1.00
C ARG A 100 7.18 -14.92 -1.38
N GLY A 101 7.05 -15.80 -0.40
CA GLY A 101 6.35 -17.07 -0.49
C GLY A 101 5.70 -17.41 0.85
N ALA A 102 4.72 -18.31 0.83
CA ALA A 102 4.12 -18.87 2.03
C ALA A 102 3.69 -20.30 1.72
N ILE A 103 3.94 -21.23 2.63
CA ILE A 103 3.44 -22.61 2.53
C ILE A 103 2.42 -22.81 3.64
N ALA A 104 1.24 -23.28 3.28
CA ALA A 104 0.14 -23.51 4.21
C ALA A 104 -0.29 -24.98 4.18
N SER A 105 -0.45 -25.59 5.36
CA SER A 105 -0.95 -26.95 5.54
C SER A 105 -2.16 -26.93 6.46
N TYR A 106 -3.33 -27.34 5.97
CA TYR A 106 -4.56 -27.37 6.75
C TYR A 106 -4.95 -28.80 7.13
N ASP A 107 -5.06 -29.07 8.43
CA ASP A 107 -5.59 -30.30 9.01
C ASP A 107 -7.08 -30.11 9.35
N ALA A 108 -7.95 -30.60 8.47
CA ALA A 108 -9.39 -30.51 8.63
C ALA A 108 -9.94 -31.32 9.84
N ALA A 109 -9.23 -32.35 10.29
CA ALA A 109 -9.69 -33.15 11.44
C ALA A 109 -9.49 -32.41 12.76
N ARG A 110 -8.51 -31.51 12.81
CA ARG A 110 -8.18 -30.70 14.00
C ARG A 110 -8.62 -29.24 13.88
N ASP A 111 -9.11 -28.84 12.71
CA ASP A 111 -9.35 -27.45 12.36
C ASP A 111 -8.11 -26.57 12.62
N LEU A 112 -6.96 -27.01 12.12
CA LEU A 112 -5.66 -26.36 12.34
C LEU A 112 -4.99 -25.99 11.01
N LEU A 113 -4.54 -24.74 10.89
CA LEU A 113 -3.71 -24.26 9.79
C LEU A 113 -2.28 -24.01 10.27
N GLU A 114 -1.31 -24.66 9.64
CA GLU A 114 0.12 -24.39 9.81
C GLU A 114 0.63 -23.54 8.65
N LEU A 115 1.42 -22.51 8.95
CA LEU A 115 2.02 -21.58 8.00
C LEU A 115 3.53 -21.55 8.18
N TYR A 116 4.26 -21.63 7.07
CA TYR A 116 5.71 -21.61 6.98
C TYR A 116 6.17 -20.47 6.09
#